data_AF-A0A371IG55-F1
#
_entry.id   AF-A0A371IG55-F1
#
_cell.length_a   1.000
_cell.length_b   1.000
_cell.length_c   1.000
_cell.angle_alpha   90.00
_cell.angle_beta   90.00
_cell.angle_gamma   90.00
#
_symmetry.space_group_name_H-M   'P 1'
#
loop_
_entity.id
_entity.type
_entity.pdbx_description
1 polymer ?
#
loop_
_entity_poly.entity_id
_entity_poly.type
_entity_poly.pdbx_seq_one_letter_code
_entity_poly.pdbx_strand_id
1 'polypeptide(L)'
;MIFFNENLYKLRDEKAEHMPIGFEIAFPSLLDLARSLNIQVPRDSPILKDILALRDLKLKKIPKEVLHKVPTTLLHSLEGMPNLDWKQLLKLQSKDGSFLFSPSSTAYALMQTKDEKARKYLSETVKRFNGGDKFCQ
;
A
#
# COMPACT_ATOMS: atom_id res chain seq x y z
N MET A 1 20.49 -3.50 -1.93
CA MET A 1 20.04 -4.46 -0.89
C MET A 1 20.85 -4.44 0.40
N ILE A 2 22.11 -3.96 0.42
CA ILE A 2 22.95 -3.87 1.64
C ILE A 2 22.21 -3.17 2.78
N PHE A 3 21.74 -1.93 2.56
CA PHE A 3 21.01 -1.17 3.58
C PHE A 3 19.81 -1.94 4.16
N PHE A 4 18.99 -2.54 3.30
CA PHE A 4 17.81 -3.30 3.74
C PHE A 4 18.21 -4.48 4.62
N ASN A 5 19.18 -5.29 4.18
CA ASN A 5 19.62 -6.48 4.89
C ASN A 5 20.29 -6.14 6.23
N GLU A 6 21.12 -5.09 6.26
CA GLU A 6 21.85 -4.66 7.46
C GLU A 6 20.96 -3.95 8.49
N ASN A 7 19.79 -3.45 8.11
CA ASN A 7 18.93 -2.69 9.02
C ASN A 7 17.62 -3.42 9.38
N LEU A 8 17.28 -4.51 8.70
CA LEU A 8 16.02 -5.22 8.90
C LEU A 8 15.78 -5.63 10.37
N TYR A 9 16.82 -6.04 11.09
CA TYR A 9 16.67 -6.48 12.48
C TYR A 9 16.23 -5.35 13.42
N LYS A 10 16.56 -4.09 13.10
CA LYS A 10 16.24 -2.91 13.90
C LYS A 10 14.75 -2.62 13.97
N LEU A 11 13.96 -3.15 13.03
CA LEU A 11 12.49 -3.07 13.07
C LEU A 11 11.88 -3.69 14.34
N ARG A 12 12.60 -4.58 15.04
CA ARG A 12 12.15 -5.14 16.31
C ARG A 12 12.17 -4.15 17.47
N ASP A 13 13.08 -3.18 17.38
CA ASP A 13 13.29 -2.20 18.45
C ASP A 13 12.30 -1.02 18.33
N GLU A 14 11.59 -0.94 17.20
CA GLU A 14 10.59 0.09 16.93
C GLU A 14 9.24 -0.22 17.59
N LYS A 15 8.59 0.83 18.11
CA LYS A 15 7.26 0.71 18.70
C LYS A 15 6.21 0.66 17.60
N ALA A 16 5.22 -0.22 17.76
CA ALA A 16 4.08 -0.34 16.85
C ALA A 16 3.33 0.99 16.64
N GLU A 17 3.29 1.85 17.65
CA GLU A 17 2.66 3.18 17.62
C GLU A 17 3.33 4.16 16.64
N HIS A 18 4.61 3.96 16.34
CA HIS A 18 5.37 4.79 15.41
C HIS A 18 5.40 4.21 13.99
N MET A 19 4.81 3.03 13.80
CA MET A 19 4.79 2.40 12.49
C MET A 19 3.87 3.18 11.55
N PRO A 20 4.28 3.41 10.28
CA PRO A 20 3.44 4.09 9.31
C PRO A 20 2.08 3.41 9.14
N ILE A 21 1.04 4.20 8.89
CA ILE A 21 -0.30 3.69 8.62
C ILE A 21 -0.24 2.72 7.45
N GLY A 22 -0.81 1.52 7.64
CA GLY A 22 -0.85 0.49 6.61
C GLY A 22 0.47 -0.26 6.39
N PHE A 23 1.52 0.01 7.18
CA PHE A 23 2.82 -0.66 7.05
C PHE A 23 2.68 -2.19 7.07
N GLU A 24 1.86 -2.73 7.97
CA GLU A 24 1.75 -4.20 8.14
C GLU A 24 0.99 -4.86 6.99
N ILE A 25 0.43 -4.08 6.06
CA ILE A 25 -0.22 -4.55 4.84
C ILE A 25 0.69 -4.26 3.63
N ALA A 26 1.18 -3.03 3.50
CA ALA A 26 2.01 -2.58 2.38
C ALA A 26 3.39 -3.24 2.37
N PHE A 27 4.09 -3.30 3.51
CA PHE A 27 5.45 -3.81 3.57
C PHE A 27 5.55 -5.29 3.17
N PRO A 28 4.73 -6.20 3.70
CA PRO A 28 4.66 -7.58 3.20
C PRO A 28 4.36 -7.70 1.70
N SER A 29 3.46 -6.87 1.18
CA SER A 29 3.07 -6.90 -0.23
C SER A 29 4.24 -6.50 -1.13
N LEU A 30 5.05 -5.53 -0.70
CA LEU A 30 6.31 -5.16 -1.36
C LEU A 30 7.36 -6.28 -1.29
N LEU A 31 7.43 -7.02 -0.18
CA LEU A 31 8.32 -8.19 -0.09
C LEU A 31 7.91 -9.30 -1.08
N ASP A 32 6.60 -9.55 -1.21
CA ASP A 32 6.08 -10.54 -2.15
C ASP A 32 6.33 -10.12 -3.60
N LEU A 33 6.16 -8.83 -3.93
CA LEU A 33 6.54 -8.26 -5.23
C LEU A 33 8.05 -8.40 -5.49
N ALA A 34 8.91 -8.01 -4.53
CA ALA A 34 10.35 -8.14 -4.66
C ALA A 34 10.76 -9.59 -4.95
N ARG A 35 10.15 -10.56 -4.26
CA ARG A 35 10.38 -12.00 -4.49
C ARG A 35 9.94 -12.44 -5.89
N SER A 36 8.77 -11.98 -6.38
CA SER A 36 8.32 -12.29 -7.74
C SER A 36 9.26 -11.75 -8.83
N LEU A 37 10.02 -10.69 -8.50
CA LEU A 37 11.04 -10.09 -9.36
C LEU A 37 12.44 -10.69 -9.14
N ASN A 38 12.55 -11.81 -8.41
CA ASN A 38 13.81 -12.47 -8.04
C ASN A 38 14.79 -11.58 -7.26
N ILE A 39 14.31 -10.53 -6.58
CA ILE A 39 15.13 -9.71 -5.69
C ILE A 39 15.34 -10.49 -4.38
N GLN A 40 16.60 -10.65 -3.99
CA GLN A 40 16.96 -11.34 -2.76
C GLN A 40 16.58 -10.51 -1.53
N VAL A 41 15.54 -10.96 -0.83
CA VAL A 41 15.13 -10.46 0.49
C VAL A 41 15.31 -11.56 1.53
N PRO A 42 15.70 -11.25 2.78
CA PRO A 42 15.80 -12.25 3.84
C PRO A 42 14.46 -12.96 4.03
N ARG A 43 14.47 -14.30 4.14
CA ARG A 43 13.25 -15.11 4.34
C ARG A 43 13.10 -15.56 5.79
N ASP A 44 14.23 -15.84 6.43
CA ASP A 44 14.25 -16.45 7.76
C ASP A 44 14.35 -15.44 8.90
N SER A 45 14.27 -14.14 8.59
CA SER A 45 14.26 -13.10 9.62
C SER A 45 12.98 -13.20 10.46
N PRO A 46 13.08 -13.43 11.79
CA PRO A 46 11.87 -13.62 12.61
C PRO A 46 10.94 -12.40 12.61
N ILE A 47 11.45 -11.17 12.49
CA ILE A 47 10.60 -9.97 12.41
C ILE A 47 9.73 -9.99 11.13
N LEU A 48 10.22 -10.55 10.03
CA LEU A 48 9.40 -10.69 8.82
C LEU A 48 8.29 -11.71 9.01
N LYS A 49 8.55 -12.80 9.75
CA LYS A 49 7.51 -13.79 10.09
C LYS A 49 6.41 -13.14 10.94
N ASP A 50 6.79 -12.32 11.91
CA ASP A 50 5.86 -11.60 12.78
C ASP A 50 4.98 -10.61 11.99
N ILE A 51 5.59 -9.81 11.10
CA ILE A 51 4.84 -8.87 10.26
C ILE A 51 3.89 -9.61 9.30
N LEU A 52 4.31 -10.72 8.72
CA LEU A 52 3.45 -11.55 7.86
C LEU A 52 2.26 -12.12 8.63
N ALA A 53 2.46 -12.61 9.86
CA ALA A 53 1.38 -13.08 10.71
C ALA A 53 0.40 -11.95 11.08
N LEU A 54 0.92 -10.76 11.37
CA LEU A 54 0.12 -9.58 11.67
C LEU A 54 -0.70 -9.10 10.46
N ARG A 55 -0.12 -9.15 9.26
CA ARG A 55 -0.85 -8.91 8.00
C ARG A 55 -2.05 -9.84 7.89
N ASP A 56 -1.82 -11.14 8.03
CA ASP A 56 -2.87 -12.15 7.83
C ASP A 56 -3.98 -11.99 8.89
N LEU A 57 -3.63 -11.61 10.12
CA LEU A 57 -4.59 -11.26 11.16
C LEU A 57 -5.41 -10.01 10.82
N LYS A 58 -4.77 -8.94 10.33
CA LYS A 58 -5.47 -7.70 9.92
C LYS A 58 -6.38 -7.94 8.71
N LEU A 59 -5.91 -8.66 7.70
CA LEU A 59 -6.69 -8.98 6.50
C LEU A 59 -7.94 -9.80 6.83
N LYS A 60 -7.88 -10.72 7.80
CA LYS A 60 -9.06 -11.46 8.29
C LYS A 60 -10.10 -10.56 8.95
N LYS A 61 -9.67 -9.47 9.58
CA LYS A 61 -10.56 -8.51 10.26
C LYS A 61 -11.17 -7.48 9.32
N ILE A 62 -10.63 -7.32 8.10
CA ILE A 62 -11.14 -6.34 7.14
C ILE A 62 -12.44 -6.88 6.54
N PRO A 63 -13.59 -6.21 6.77
CA PRO A 63 -14.84 -6.60 6.15
C PRO A 63 -14.81 -6.21 4.67
N LYS A 64 -14.44 -7.16 3.80
CA LYS A 64 -14.32 -6.95 2.35
C LYS A 64 -15.60 -6.41 1.73
N GLU A 65 -16.75 -6.80 2.25
CA GLU A 65 -18.05 -6.32 1.78
C GLU A 65 -18.27 -4.82 2.05
N VAL A 66 -17.69 -4.28 3.12
CA VAL A 66 -17.80 -2.87 3.49
C VAL A 66 -16.79 -2.03 2.69
N LEU A 67 -15.58 -2.56 2.45
CA LEU A 67 -14.53 -1.90 1.66
C LEU A 67 -15.02 -1.42 0.29
N HIS A 68 -15.89 -2.20 -0.35
CA HIS A 68 -16.40 -1.94 -1.70
C HIS A 68 -17.71 -1.14 -1.72
N LYS A 69 -18.28 -0.81 -0.55
CA LYS A 69 -19.59 -0.12 -0.43
C LYS A 69 -19.48 1.31 0.08
N VAL A 70 -18.53 1.58 0.97
CA VAL A 70 -18.36 2.90 1.59
C VAL A 70 -16.89 3.34 1.58
N PRO A 71 -16.61 4.64 1.44
CA PRO A 71 -15.25 5.15 1.61
C PRO A 71 -14.75 4.86 3.03
N THR A 72 -13.64 4.15 3.13
CA THR A 72 -12.97 3.87 4.42
C THR A 72 -11.51 4.26 4.33
N THR A 73 -10.82 4.39 5.46
CA THR A 73 -9.38 4.68 5.53
C THR A 73 -8.53 3.65 4.78
N LEU A 74 -9.06 2.45 4.55
CA LEU A 74 -8.43 1.40 3.76
C LEU A 74 -8.23 1.76 2.29
N LEU A 75 -9.00 2.71 1.75
CA LEU A 75 -8.76 3.25 0.40
C LEU A 75 -7.40 3.96 0.28
N HIS A 76 -6.77 4.35 1.40
CA HIS A 76 -5.44 4.95 1.41
C HIS A 76 -4.30 3.92 1.14
N SER A 77 -4.58 2.62 1.28
CA SER A 77 -3.56 1.55 1.25
C SER A 77 -3.98 0.38 0.34
N LEU A 78 -4.61 0.67 -0.81
CA LEU A 78 -5.08 -0.36 -1.75
C LEU A 78 -3.93 -1.19 -2.33
N GLU A 79 -2.73 -0.61 -2.45
CA GLU A 79 -1.53 -1.23 -3.00
C GLU A 79 -1.07 -2.50 -2.27
N GLY A 80 -1.49 -2.68 -1.02
CA GLY A 80 -1.20 -3.88 -0.24
C GLY A 80 -2.38 -4.83 -0.07
N MET A 81 -3.53 -4.57 -0.71
CA MET A 81 -4.73 -5.38 -0.53
C MET A 81 -4.94 -6.41 -1.65
N PRO A 82 -5.12 -7.71 -1.31
CA PRO A 82 -5.41 -8.73 -2.30
C PRO A 82 -6.90 -8.76 -2.66
N ASN A 83 -7.20 -9.20 -3.90
CA ASN A 83 -8.55 -9.54 -4.38
C ASN A 83 -9.56 -8.40 -4.27
N LEU A 84 -9.20 -7.23 -4.80
CA LEU A 84 -10.05 -6.04 -4.86
C LEU A 84 -11.02 -6.10 -6.06
N ASP A 85 -12.27 -5.68 -5.84
CA ASP A 85 -13.25 -5.42 -6.90
C ASP A 85 -13.14 -3.97 -7.38
N TRP A 86 -12.32 -3.78 -8.41
CA TRP A 86 -12.08 -2.47 -9.02
C TRP A 86 -13.33 -1.80 -9.56
N LYS A 87 -14.32 -2.56 -10.03
CA LYS A 87 -15.57 -1.98 -10.56
C LYS A 87 -16.35 -1.27 -9.46
N GLN A 88 -16.31 -1.79 -8.24
CA GLN A 88 -16.92 -1.17 -7.08
C GLN A 88 -16.06 -0.05 -6.51
N LEU A 89 -14.73 -0.26 -6.42
CA LEU A 89 -13.82 0.75 -5.89
C LEU A 89 -13.80 2.03 -6.71
N LEU A 90 -13.86 1.96 -8.04
CA LEU A 90 -13.91 3.15 -8.90
C LEU A 90 -15.13 4.06 -8.61
N LYS A 91 -16.21 3.52 -8.03
CA LYS A 91 -17.36 4.32 -7.58
C LYS A 91 -17.06 5.15 -6.32
N LEU A 92 -16.04 4.77 -5.57
CA LEU A 92 -15.57 5.42 -4.35
C LEU A 92 -14.41 6.40 -4.61
N GLN A 93 -13.98 6.55 -5.86
CA GLN A 93 -12.93 7.49 -6.24
C GLN A 93 -13.33 8.93 -5.90
N SER A 94 -12.37 9.70 -5.38
CA SER A 94 -12.55 11.12 -5.07
C SER A 94 -12.80 11.93 -6.34
N LYS A 95 -13.40 13.13 -6.17
CA LYS A 95 -13.68 14.05 -7.29
C LYS A 95 -12.43 14.49 -8.05
N ASP A 96 -11.29 14.56 -7.37
CA ASP A 96 -9.99 14.91 -7.95
C ASP A 96 -9.32 13.75 -8.70
N GLY A 97 -9.92 12.54 -8.68
CA GLY A 97 -9.38 11.33 -9.30
C GLY A 97 -8.53 10.46 -8.37
N SER A 98 -8.29 10.88 -7.13
CA SER A 98 -7.53 10.11 -6.16
C SER A 98 -8.35 9.00 -5.50
N PHE A 99 -7.66 8.02 -4.92
CA PHE A 99 -8.18 7.16 -3.87
C PHE A 99 -7.75 7.70 -2.51
N LEU A 100 -8.68 8.36 -1.81
CA LEU A 100 -8.48 8.97 -0.49
C LEU A 100 -7.20 9.83 -0.40
N PHE A 101 -6.92 10.62 -1.43
CA PHE A 101 -5.75 11.50 -1.52
C PHE A 101 -4.39 10.80 -1.43
N SER A 102 -4.34 9.48 -1.59
CA SER A 102 -3.10 8.69 -1.58
C SER A 102 -2.56 8.51 -3.01
N PRO A 103 -1.37 9.04 -3.33
CA PRO A 103 -0.73 8.80 -4.63
C PRO A 103 -0.39 7.33 -4.87
N SER A 104 0.10 6.60 -3.86
CA SER A 104 0.46 5.17 -3.99
C SER A 104 -0.77 4.31 -4.31
N SER A 105 -1.86 4.51 -3.57
CA SER A 105 -3.14 3.82 -3.80
C SER A 105 -3.72 4.16 -5.18
N THR A 106 -3.63 5.43 -5.59
CA THR A 106 -4.10 5.89 -6.90
C THR A 106 -3.26 5.33 -8.05
N ALA A 107 -1.93 5.24 -7.88
CA ALA A 107 -1.03 4.61 -8.84
C ALA A 107 -1.34 3.13 -9.00
N TYR A 108 -1.58 2.41 -7.89
CA TYR A 108 -1.99 1.03 -7.93
C TYR A 108 -3.32 0.85 -8.67
N ALA A 109 -4.31 1.69 -8.39
CA ALA A 109 -5.59 1.68 -9.11
C ALA A 109 -5.42 1.93 -10.61
N LEU A 110 -4.57 2.89 -11.00
CA LEU A 110 -4.26 3.15 -12.41
C LEU A 110 -3.67 1.91 -13.11
N MET A 111 -2.74 1.21 -12.47
CA MET A 111 -2.12 0.00 -13.02
C MET A 111 -3.15 -1.11 -13.30
N GLN A 112 -4.18 -1.23 -12.44
CA GLN A 112 -5.19 -2.28 -12.56
C GLN A 112 -6.34 -1.92 -13.50
N THR A 113 -6.67 -0.64 -13.63
CA THR A 113 -7.92 -0.18 -14.28
C THR A 113 -7.71 0.68 -15.51
N LYS A 114 -6.52 1.28 -15.67
CA LYS A 114 -6.24 2.31 -16.68
C LYS A 114 -7.18 3.53 -16.58
N ASP A 115 -7.68 3.83 -15.39
CA ASP A 115 -8.59 4.95 -15.17
C ASP A 115 -7.92 6.31 -15.44
N GLU A 116 -8.54 7.10 -16.33
CA GLU A 116 -7.99 8.39 -16.77
C GLU A 116 -8.04 9.47 -15.70
N LYS A 117 -8.97 9.39 -14.74
CA LYS A 117 -9.02 10.36 -13.63
C LYS A 117 -7.87 10.13 -12.66
N ALA A 118 -7.55 8.87 -12.36
CA ALA A 118 -6.37 8.49 -11.59
C ALA A 118 -5.09 8.95 -12.30
N ARG A 119 -4.99 8.75 -13.61
CA ARG A 119 -3.87 9.24 -14.43
C ARG A 119 -3.72 10.76 -14.36
N LYS A 120 -4.84 11.50 -14.47
CA LYS A 120 -4.86 12.95 -14.37
C LYS A 120 -4.36 13.42 -13.00
N TYR A 121 -4.90 12.86 -11.91
CA TYR A 121 -4.47 13.17 -10.55
C TYR A 121 -2.96 12.98 -10.35
N LEU A 122 -2.41 11.85 -10.81
CA LEU A 122 -0.98 11.56 -10.67
C LEU A 122 -0.13 12.49 -11.52
N SER A 123 -0.55 12.79 -12.75
CA SER A 123 0.17 13.72 -13.63
C SER A 123 0.24 15.13 -13.03
N GLU A 124 -0.86 15.60 -12.45
CA GLU A 124 -0.90 16.90 -11.75
C GLU A 124 -0.04 16.89 -10.49
N THR A 125 -0.04 15.78 -9.73
CA THR A 125 0.79 15.60 -8.54
C THR A 125 2.28 15.64 -8.89
N VAL A 126 2.72 14.83 -9.84
CA VAL A 126 4.13 14.78 -10.29
C VAL A 126 4.59 16.14 -10.82
N LYS A 127 3.74 16.82 -11.60
CA LYS A 127 4.03 18.17 -12.10
C LYS A 127 4.18 19.18 -10.95
N ARG A 128 3.33 19.09 -9.93
CA ARG A 128 3.35 20.00 -8.77
C ARG A 128 4.59 19.81 -7.90
N PHE A 129 5.06 18.59 -7.75
CA PHE A 129 6.18 18.24 -6.85
C PHE A 129 7.47 17.88 -7.61
N ASN A 130 7.62 18.34 -8.85
CA ASN A 130 8.83 18.20 -9.67
C ASN A 130 9.40 16.77 -9.72
N GLY A 131 8.53 15.78 -9.91
CA GLY A 131 8.91 14.36 -9.95
C GLY A 131 8.57 13.56 -8.70
N GLY A 132 8.36 14.23 -7.56
CA GLY A 132 7.92 13.61 -6.31
C GLY A 132 6.40 13.63 -6.12
N ASP A 133 5.98 13.33 -4.90
CA ASP A 133 4.62 13.53 -4.39
C ASP A 133 4.66 14.09 -2.95
N LYS A 134 3.49 14.44 -2.42
CA LYS A 134 3.37 14.90 -1.03
C LYS A 134 3.18 13.69 -0.12
N PHE A 135 4.07 13.52 0.85
CA PHE A 135 3.84 12.62 1.98
C PHE A 135 2.75 13.22 2.87
N CYS A 136 1.54 12.67 2.85
CA CYS A 136 0.52 12.96 3.86
C CYS A 136 0.75 12.03 5.05
N GLN A 137 1.21 12.60 6.17
CA GLN A 137 1.14 11.96 7.49
C GLN A 137 -0.23 12.19 8.10
#